data_AF-A0A963UJC2-F1
#
_entry.id   AF-A0A963UJC2-F1
#
_cell.length_a   1.000
_cell.length_b   1.000
_cell.length_c   1.000
_cell.angle_alpha   90.00
_cell.angle_beta   90.00
_cell.angle_gamma   90.00
#
_symmetry.space_group_name_H-M   'P 1'
#
loop_
_entity.id
_entity.type
_entity.pdbx_description
1 polymer ?
#
loop_
_entity_poly.entity_id
_entity_poly.type
_entity_poly.pdbx_seq_one_letter_code
_entity_poly.pdbx_strand_id
1 'polypeptide(L)' 'MAAATLTLPGGNARPALPAGLAAKPTILALDLGTTTGWALRAHDGLITSGTVSFRPSRYDGGGM' A
#
# COMPACT_ATOMS: atom_id res chain seq x y z
N MET A 1 -30.58 14.09 -16.44
CA MET A 1 -29.63 13.08 -15.93
C MET A 1 -28.46 13.84 -15.33
N ALA A 2 -28.32 13.87 -14.00
CA ALA A 2 -27.33 14.70 -13.32
C ALA A 2 -25.97 13.96 -13.25
N ALA A 3 -24.92 14.58 -13.77
CA ALA A 3 -23.54 14.13 -13.60
C ALA A 3 -23.02 14.59 -12.23
N ALA A 4 -22.71 13.65 -11.34
CA ALA A 4 -22.06 13.94 -10.06
C ALA A 4 -20.54 13.76 -10.22
N THR A 5 -19.84 14.78 -10.72
CA THR A 5 -18.39 14.85 -10.64
C THR A 5 -18.02 15.46 -9.29
N LEU A 6 -17.60 14.63 -8.34
CA LEU A 6 -17.09 15.08 -7.05
C LEU A 6 -15.58 15.34 -7.19
N THR A 7 -15.20 16.58 -7.47
CA THR A 7 -13.81 17.03 -7.41
C THR A 7 -13.44 17.22 -5.95
N LEU A 8 -12.82 16.22 -5.32
CA LEU A 8 -12.24 16.36 -3.99
C LEU A 8 -10.90 17.11 -4.11
N PRO A 9 -10.71 18.29 -3.49
CA PRO A 9 -9.39 18.79 -3.21
C PRO A 9 -8.86 18.01 -2.00
N GLY A 10 -8.45 16.76 -2.24
CA GLY A 10 -7.69 15.97 -1.27
C GLY A 10 -6.25 16.47 -1.19
N GLY A 11 -6.08 17.75 -0.83
CA GLY A 11 -4.77 18.34 -0.57
C GLY A 11 -4.13 17.59 0.58
N ASN A 12 -3.15 16.74 0.27
CA ASN A 12 -2.32 16.07 1.25
C ASN A 12 -1.75 17.12 2.22
N ALA A 13 -2.25 17.12 3.46
CA ALA A 13 -1.68 17.88 4.56
C ALA A 13 -0.33 17.26 5.00
N ARG A 14 0.62 17.17 4.07
CA ARG A 14 2.00 16.79 4.39
C ARG A 14 2.75 18.08 4.75
N PRO A 15 3.23 18.22 6.00
CA PRO A 15 4.18 19.28 6.31
C PRO A 15 5.38 19.12 5.38
N ALA A 16 5.78 20.20 4.71
CA ALA A 16 6.98 20.20 3.89
C ALA A 16 8.20 20.06 4.83
N LEU A 17 8.68 18.83 5.01
CA LEU A 17 9.93 18.57 5.72
C LEU A 17 11.10 19.15 4.90
N PRO A 18 12.12 19.73 5.55
CA PRO A 18 13.28 20.29 4.85
C PRO A 18 13.90 19.25 3.92
N ALA A 19 14.23 19.67 2.69
CA ALA A 19 14.66 18.80 1.59
C ALA A 19 15.86 17.89 1.91
N GLY A 20 16.64 18.21 2.96
CA GLY A 20 17.76 17.39 3.44
C GLY A 20 17.39 16.17 4.31
N LEU A 21 16.14 16.05 4.75
CA LEU A 21 15.64 14.94 5.59
C LEU A 21 14.53 14.12 4.92
N ALA A 22 14.19 14.44 3.67
CA ALA A 22 13.18 13.72 2.91
C ALA A 22 13.75 12.38 2.41
N ALA A 23 14.05 11.47 3.33
CA ALA A 23 14.21 10.06 2.99
C ALA A 23 12.98 9.64 2.18
N LYS A 24 13.19 9.03 1.01
CA LYS A 24 12.08 8.58 0.18
C LYS A 24 11.21 7.66 1.04
N PRO A 25 9.89 7.91 1.12
CA PRO A 25 9.04 7.11 1.99
C PRO A 25 9.03 5.67 1.49
N THR A 26 9.12 4.74 2.44
CA THR A 26 8.83 3.32 2.21
C THR A 26 7.34 3.18 1.91
N ILE A 27 6.99 2.53 0.81
CA ILE A 27 5.59 2.34 0.40
C ILE A 27 5.36 0.84 0.19
N LEU A 28 4.29 0.33 0.80
CA LEU A 28 3.81 -1.03 0.60
C LEU A 28 2.42 -0.98 -0.07
N ALA A 29 2.31 -1.61 -1.24
CA ALA A 29 1.05 -1.82 -1.93
C ALA A 29 0.63 -3.29 -1.83
N LEU A 30 -0.65 -3.53 -1.54
CA LEU A 30 -1.23 -4.86 -1.35
C LEU A 30 -2.42 -5.05 -2.28
N ASP A 31 -2.43 -6.15 -3.02
CA ASP A 31 -3.59 -6.68 -3.73
C ASP A 31 -4.08 -7.92 -2.98
N LEU A 32 -5.25 -7.82 -2.35
CA LEU A 32 -5.73 -8.80 -1.37
C LEU A 32 -6.62 -9.86 -2.02
N GLY A 33 -6.24 -11.12 -1.87
CA GLY A 33 -6.99 -12.30 -2.32
C GLY A 33 -6.43 -13.58 -1.71
N THR A 34 -6.88 -14.75 -2.16
CA THR A 34 -6.27 -16.05 -1.79
C THR A 34 -4.85 -16.18 -2.33
N THR A 35 -4.51 -15.43 -3.38
CA THR A 35 -3.14 -15.15 -3.78
C THR A 35 -2.93 -13.65 -3.65
N THR A 36 -2.26 -13.23 -2.58
CA THR A 36 -1.99 -11.82 -2.30
C THR A 36 -0.74 -11.38 -3.04
N GLY A 37 -0.86 -10.32 -3.83
CA GLY A 37 0.28 -9.60 -4.42
C GLY A 37 0.82 -8.54 -3.46
N TRP A 38 2.13 -8.32 -3.48
CA TRP A 38 2.77 -7.22 -2.75
C TRP A 38 3.84 -6.54 -3.60
N ALA A 39 3.98 -5.23 -3.41
CA ALA A 39 5.10 -4.46 -3.92
C ALA A 39 5.60 -3.51 -2.83
N LEU A 40 6.91 -3.57 -2.54
CA LEU A 40 7.60 -2.73 -1.57
C LEU A 40 8.58 -1.82 -2.31
N ARG A 41 8.38 -0.51 -2.16
CA ARG A 41 9.40 0.48 -2.49
C ARG A 41 10.19 0.80 -1.23
N ALA A 42 11.45 0.39 -1.18
CA ALA A 42 12.34 0.67 -0.07
C ALA A 42 12.82 2.13 -0.07
N HIS A 43 13.49 2.53 1.01
CA HIS A 43 13.99 3.89 1.21
C HIS A 43 15.08 4.30 0.20
N ASP A 44 15.80 3.33 -0.36
CA ASP A 44 16.75 3.50 -1.46
C ASP A 44 16.05 3.72 -2.82
N GLY A 45 14.74 3.50 -2.88
CA GLY A 45 13.92 3.60 -4.07
C GLY A 45 13.87 2.33 -4.92
N LEU A 46 14.55 1.26 -4.52
CA LEU A 46 14.39 -0.05 -5.14
C LEU A 46 12.99 -0.59 -4.88
N ILE A 47 12.43 -1.23 -5.90
CA ILE A 47 11.13 -1.90 -5.81
C ILE A 47 11.38 -3.40 -5.85
N THR A 48 10.89 -4.08 -4.82
CA THR A 48 10.75 -5.54 -4.81
C THR A 48 9.28 -5.90 -4.76
N SER A 49 8.92 -7.03 -5.37
CA SER A 49 7.54 -7.46 -5.46
C SER A 49 7.44 -8.97 -5.42
N GLY A 50 6.26 -9.47 -5.09
CA GLY A 50 5.98 -10.90 -5.12
C GLY A 50 4.52 -11.22 -4.90
N THR A 51 4.24 -12.52 -4.81
CA THR A 51 2.92 -13.05 -4.50
C THR A 51 3.05 -14.10 -3.40
N VAL A 52 2.06 -14.19 -2.52
CA VAL A 52 1.94 -15.24 -1.50
C VAL A 52 0.56 -15.87 -1.59
N SER A 53 0.49 -17.20 -1.58
CA SER A 53 -0.80 -17.92 -1.58
C SER A 53 -1.25 -18.20 -0.16
N PHE A 54 -2.29 -17.51 0.29
CA PHE A 54 -3.03 -17.83 1.51
C PHE A 54 -4.16 -18.79 1.15
N ARG A 55 -3.84 -20.09 1.10
CA ARG A 55 -4.86 -21.14 0.94
C ARG A 55 -5.54 -21.31 2.30
N PRO A 56 -6.84 -21.03 2.44
CA PRO A 56 -7.51 -21.23 3.72
C PRO A 56 -7.45 -22.72 4.10
N SER A 57 -6.61 -23.08 5.07
CA SER A 57 -6.69 -24.40 5.72
C SER A 57 -7.63 -24.31 6.91
N ARG A 58 -8.36 -25.39 7.17
CA ARG A 58 -9.17 -25.55 8.39
C ARG A 58 -8.33 -25.46 9.69
N TYR A 59 -7.01 -25.53 9.57
CA TYR A 59 -6.07 -25.42 10.69
C TYR A 59 -5.31 -24.09 10.75
N ASP A 60 -5.47 -23.19 9.76
CA ASP A 60 -4.76 -21.89 9.75
C ASP A 60 -5.42 -20.86 10.70
N GLY A 61 -6.61 -21.17 11.20
CA GLY A 61 -7.25 -20.45 12.30
C GLY A 61 -6.68 -20.91 13.63
N GLY A 62 -5.45 -20.48 13.95
CA GLY A 62 -4.91 -20.60 15.31
C GLY A 62 -5.79 -19.79 16.26
N GLY A 63 -6.73 -20.47 16.91
CA GLY A 63 -7.70 -19.88 17.82
C GLY A 63 -7.04 -18.93 18.81
N MET A 64 -7.60 -17.72 18.91
CA MET A 64 -7.42 -16.83 20.06
C MET A 64 -8.54 -17.07 21.07
#